data_AF-A0A401YRH7-F1
#
_entry.id   AF-A0A401YRH7-F1
#
_cell.length_a   1.000
_cell.length_b   1.000
_cell.length_c   1.000
_cell.angle_alpha   90.00
_cell.angle_beta   90.00
_cell.angle_gamma   90.00
#
_symmetry.space_group_name_H-M   'P 1'
#
loop_
_entity.id
_entity.type
_entity.pdbx_description
1 polymer ?
#
loop_
_entity_poly.entity_id
_entity_poly.type
_entity_poly.pdbx_seq_one_letter_code
_entity_poly.pdbx_strand_id
1 'polypeptide(L)'
;MSRKFLVVSALVLASALTACGGGDGKSDEDKKKQADLKAWAAKVCATEVTARIDEARAALADVDKVVPNESPTTLRTRLAVDVSRLADADNALADAIDKASIPAVPDGATLRMSVVDELRNAAKGWAGIQHRIEGLAAEQQNVFADGLRSLGPEIDALRASSNTALNKLHRGEAGKALASVPGCAAGKADVIPTAPATSAPTTGASPSSTPKGSTAPSSPAPSGSTAPSGPPPSSAGADSSSPPPSGTTSAPPATG
;
A
#
# COMPACT_ATOMS: atom_id res chain seq x y z
N MET A 1 -50.85 -34.25 28.45
CA MET A 1 -51.75 -33.25 27.84
C MET A 1 -50.86 -32.18 27.25
N SER A 2 -50.48 -32.29 25.96
CA SER A 2 -51.07 -31.55 24.83
C SER A 2 -51.05 -30.04 25.08
N ARG A 3 -50.39 -29.23 24.25
CA ARG A 3 -50.78 -28.99 22.86
C ARG A 3 -49.63 -28.49 21.97
N LYS A 4 -49.64 -29.04 20.77
CA LYS A 4 -48.94 -28.62 19.55
C LYS A 4 -49.51 -27.29 19.05
N PHE A 5 -48.67 -26.42 18.50
CA PHE A 5 -49.02 -25.60 17.34
C PHE A 5 -47.78 -25.36 16.47
N LEU A 6 -47.75 -26.07 15.34
CA LEU A 6 -47.06 -25.66 14.11
C LEU A 6 -47.94 -24.59 13.46
N VAL A 7 -47.37 -23.42 13.17
CA VAL A 7 -47.90 -22.54 12.11
C VAL A 7 -46.71 -22.02 11.29
N VAL A 8 -46.79 -22.38 10.01
CA VAL A 8 -46.00 -21.92 8.88
C VAL A 8 -46.09 -20.40 8.76
N SER A 9 -44.95 -19.74 8.57
CA SER A 9 -44.88 -18.46 7.87
C SER A 9 -43.59 -18.42 7.08
N ALA A 10 -43.68 -18.92 5.85
CA ALA A 10 -42.73 -18.60 4.80
C ALA A 10 -42.88 -17.11 4.48
N LEU A 11 -42.03 -16.28 5.08
CA LEU A 11 -41.88 -14.89 4.70
C LEU A 11 -40.70 -14.80 3.73
N VAL A 12 -41.01 -14.82 2.44
CA VAL A 12 -40.07 -14.42 1.39
C VAL A 12 -39.84 -12.92 1.57
N LEU A 13 -38.78 -12.54 2.28
CA LEU A 13 -38.27 -11.17 2.21
C LEU A 13 -37.57 -10.99 0.86
N ALA A 14 -38.34 -10.52 -0.14
CA ALA A 14 -37.78 -9.77 -1.24
C ALA A 14 -37.22 -8.46 -0.67
N SER A 15 -35.95 -8.47 -0.30
CA SER A 15 -35.20 -7.26 0.03
C SER A 15 -34.99 -6.44 -1.24
N ALA A 16 -36.01 -5.65 -1.59
CA ALA A 16 -35.84 -4.48 -2.42
C ALA A 16 -34.91 -3.52 -1.69
N LEU A 17 -33.63 -3.55 -2.01
CA LEU A 17 -32.72 -2.45 -1.71
C LEU A 17 -33.16 -1.26 -2.55
N THR A 18 -33.91 -0.38 -1.90
CA THR A 18 -34.09 1.02 -2.24
C THR A 18 -32.71 1.66 -2.39
N ALA A 19 -32.22 1.68 -3.63
CA ALA A 19 -31.18 2.59 -4.06
C ALA A 19 -31.75 4.01 -4.01
N CYS A 20 -31.54 4.67 -2.88
CA CYS A 20 -31.69 6.11 -2.74
C CYS A 20 -30.63 6.80 -3.61
N GLY A 21 -31.08 7.36 -4.73
CA GLY A 21 -30.29 8.12 -5.69
C GLY A 21 -31.19 8.53 -6.86
N GLY A 22 -32.01 9.55 -6.64
CA GLY A 22 -32.95 10.07 -7.64
C GLY A 22 -32.26 10.51 -8.93
N GLY A 23 -32.94 10.26 -10.06
CA GLY A 23 -32.53 10.69 -11.39
C GLY A 23 -32.80 9.64 -12.47
N ASP A 24 -34.08 9.39 -12.76
CA ASP A 24 -34.53 8.71 -13.98
C ASP A 24 -34.16 9.55 -15.21
N GLY A 25 -32.96 9.35 -15.72
CA GLY A 25 -32.43 10.06 -16.89
C GLY A 25 -31.09 9.53 -17.41
N LYS A 26 -30.68 8.31 -17.02
CA LYS A 26 -29.45 7.69 -17.53
C LYS A 26 -29.73 6.95 -18.82
N SER A 27 -28.96 7.28 -19.86
CA SER A 27 -28.95 6.58 -21.13
C SER A 27 -28.59 5.10 -20.94
N ASP A 28 -28.95 4.24 -21.88
CA ASP A 28 -28.65 2.81 -21.78
C ASP A 28 -27.14 2.53 -21.76
N GLU A 29 -26.33 3.42 -22.35
CA GLU A 29 -24.88 3.42 -22.27
C GLU A 29 -24.35 3.60 -20.84
N ASP A 30 -24.96 4.48 -20.04
CA ASP A 30 -24.55 4.72 -18.65
C ASP A 30 -24.88 3.53 -17.75
N LYS A 31 -26.03 2.88 -17.99
CA LYS A 31 -26.40 1.65 -17.28
C LYS A 31 -25.41 0.54 -17.60
N LYS A 32 -25.04 0.38 -18.88
CA LYS A 32 -24.05 -0.60 -19.32
C LYS A 32 -22.68 -0.34 -18.67
N LYS A 33 -22.19 0.90 -18.72
CA LYS A 33 -20.94 1.31 -18.08
C LYS A 33 -20.92 0.98 -16.58
N GLN A 34 -22.02 1.25 -15.88
CA GLN A 34 -22.14 0.95 -14.46
C GLN A 34 -22.15 -0.56 -14.17
N ALA A 35 -22.82 -1.36 -15.01
CA ALA A 35 -22.80 -2.82 -14.91
C ALA A 35 -21.39 -3.39 -15.16
N ASP A 36 -20.69 -2.88 -16.18
CA ASP A 36 -19.31 -3.29 -16.50
C ASP A 36 -18.35 -2.95 -15.34
N LEU A 37 -18.49 -1.78 -14.72
CA LEU A 37 -17.69 -1.40 -13.55
C LEU A 37 -17.97 -2.28 -12.33
N LYS A 38 -19.24 -2.64 -12.08
CA LYS A 38 -19.61 -3.54 -10.99
C LYS A 38 -19.05 -4.95 -11.22
N ALA A 39 -19.11 -5.44 -12.45
CA ALA A 39 -18.56 -6.74 -12.83
C ALA A 39 -17.02 -6.76 -12.71
N TRP A 40 -16.36 -5.67 -13.13
CA TRP A 40 -14.92 -5.48 -12.93
C TRP A 40 -14.56 -5.51 -11.45
N ALA A 41 -15.24 -4.71 -10.62
CA ALA A 41 -14.99 -4.66 -9.18
C ALA A 41 -15.20 -6.02 -8.52
N ALA A 42 -16.23 -6.78 -8.91
CA ALA A 42 -16.46 -8.13 -8.38
C ALA A 42 -15.30 -9.10 -8.65
N LYS A 43 -14.64 -8.99 -9.80
CA LYS A 43 -13.45 -9.80 -10.12
C LYS A 43 -12.23 -9.39 -9.30
N VAL A 44 -12.01 -8.08 -9.14
CA VAL A 44 -10.91 -7.56 -8.31
C VAL A 44 -11.09 -7.94 -6.84
N CYS A 45 -12.35 -8.06 -6.40
CA CYS A 45 -12.75 -8.34 -5.03
C CYS A 45 -13.16 -9.80 -4.81
N ALA A 46 -12.69 -10.71 -5.66
CA ALA A 46 -13.00 -12.13 -5.53
C ALA A 46 -12.51 -12.67 -4.18
N THR A 47 -13.18 -13.70 -3.67
CA THR A 47 -12.97 -14.21 -2.31
C THR A 47 -11.51 -14.59 -2.04
N GLU A 48 -10.85 -15.19 -3.03
CA GLU A 48 -9.44 -15.53 -2.96
C GLU A 48 -8.52 -14.31 -2.78
N VAL A 49 -8.84 -13.18 -3.42
CA VAL A 49 -8.09 -11.92 -3.26
C VAL A 49 -8.33 -11.36 -1.87
N THR A 50 -9.59 -11.32 -1.43
CA THR A 50 -9.93 -10.81 -0.09
C THR A 50 -9.31 -11.64 1.02
N ALA A 51 -9.18 -12.96 0.84
CA ALA A 51 -8.50 -13.83 1.80
C ALA A 51 -7.01 -13.49 1.92
N ARG A 52 -6.31 -13.23 0.80
CA ARG A 52 -4.90 -12.80 0.84
C ARG A 52 -4.74 -11.43 1.50
N ILE A 53 -5.68 -10.53 1.24
CA ILE A 53 -5.70 -9.23 1.91
C ILE A 53 -5.87 -9.42 3.42
N ASP A 54 -6.78 -10.27 3.88
CA ASP A 54 -6.98 -10.58 5.30
C ASP A 54 -5.74 -11.21 5.94
N GLU A 55 -5.05 -12.11 5.24
CA GLU A 55 -3.76 -12.66 5.67
C GLU A 55 -2.69 -11.57 5.80
N ALA A 56 -2.61 -10.63 4.85
CA ALA A 56 -1.74 -9.47 4.96
C ALA A 56 -2.12 -8.58 6.15
N ARG A 57 -3.42 -8.35 6.43
CA ARG A 57 -3.85 -7.59 7.62
C ARG A 57 -3.40 -8.28 8.91
N ALA A 58 -3.55 -9.60 8.98
CA ALA A 58 -3.13 -10.39 10.11
C ALA A 58 -1.60 -10.36 10.30
N ALA A 59 -0.84 -10.43 9.20
CA ALA A 59 0.61 -10.30 9.21
C ALA A 59 1.06 -8.94 9.76
N LEU A 60 0.40 -7.86 9.33
CA LEU A 60 0.71 -6.51 9.82
C LEU A 60 0.39 -6.35 11.30
N ALA A 61 -0.74 -6.91 11.75
CA ALA A 61 -1.04 -6.95 13.17
C ALA A 61 -0.06 -7.82 13.98
N ASP A 62 0.61 -8.78 13.34
CA ASP A 62 1.58 -9.67 13.98
C ASP A 62 2.98 -9.06 14.10
N VAL A 63 3.42 -8.28 13.11
CA VAL A 63 4.72 -7.56 13.20
C VAL A 63 4.77 -6.58 14.37
N ASP A 64 3.62 -6.07 14.82
CA ASP A 64 3.52 -5.17 15.98
C ASP A 64 3.50 -5.88 17.33
N LYS A 65 3.36 -7.21 17.35
CA LYS A 65 3.28 -7.97 18.60
C LYS A 65 4.66 -8.15 19.21
N VAL A 66 4.77 -7.71 20.46
CA VAL A 66 5.86 -8.11 21.35
C VAL A 66 5.51 -9.47 21.95
N VAL A 67 6.24 -10.51 21.55
CA VAL A 67 6.10 -11.86 22.12
C VAL A 67 7.17 -12.04 23.20
N PRO A 68 6.78 -12.21 24.49
CA PRO A 68 7.73 -12.37 25.58
C PRO A 68 8.61 -13.61 25.39
N ASN A 69 9.91 -13.45 25.63
CA ASN A 69 10.92 -14.53 25.55
C ASN A 69 11.06 -15.18 24.17
N GLU A 70 10.62 -14.51 23.11
CA GLU A 70 10.85 -14.97 21.74
C GLU A 70 12.34 -14.87 21.37
N SER A 71 12.88 -15.95 20.83
CA SER A 71 14.28 -15.96 20.37
C SER A 71 14.43 -15.15 19.06
N PRO A 72 15.59 -14.54 18.78
CA PRO A 72 15.83 -13.87 17.51
C PRO A 72 15.59 -14.76 16.29
N THR A 73 15.92 -16.06 16.36
CA THR A 73 15.66 -17.03 15.29
C THR A 73 14.17 -17.24 15.04
N THR A 74 13.37 -17.33 16.11
CA THR A 74 11.91 -17.46 16.03
C THR A 74 11.31 -16.19 15.45
N LEU A 75 11.70 -15.02 15.96
CA LEU A 75 11.24 -13.73 15.46
C LEU A 75 11.59 -13.53 13.99
N ARG A 76 12.83 -13.85 13.58
CA ARG A 76 13.26 -13.82 12.18
C ARG A 76 12.35 -14.64 11.27
N THR A 77 12.07 -15.87 11.67
CA THR A 77 11.21 -16.78 10.90
C THR A 77 9.78 -16.26 10.81
N ARG A 78 9.24 -15.77 11.93
CA ARG A 78 7.90 -15.19 12.00
C ARG A 78 7.77 -13.96 11.08
N LEU A 79 8.69 -13.00 11.20
CA LEU A 79 8.71 -11.79 10.39
C LEU A 79 8.89 -12.08 8.89
N ALA A 80 9.70 -13.08 8.53
CA ALA A 80 9.84 -13.49 7.13
C ALA A 80 8.52 -13.99 6.54
N VAL A 81 7.77 -14.82 7.30
CA VAL A 81 6.43 -15.30 6.91
C VAL A 81 5.42 -14.16 6.82
N ASP A 82 5.45 -13.22 7.76
CA ASP A 82 4.52 -12.08 7.72
C ASP A 82 4.80 -11.16 6.54
N VAL A 83 6.07 -10.90 6.22
CA VAL A 83 6.43 -10.10 5.04
C VAL A 83 6.08 -10.84 3.74
N SER A 84 6.22 -12.17 3.67
CA SER A 84 5.85 -12.91 2.46
C SER A 84 4.35 -12.82 2.17
N ARG A 85 3.50 -12.78 3.21
CA ARG A 85 2.05 -12.56 3.05
C ARG A 85 1.71 -11.20 2.43
N LEU A 86 2.53 -10.17 2.66
CA LEU A 86 2.35 -8.86 2.00
C LEU A 86 2.64 -8.98 0.49
N ALA A 87 3.74 -9.67 0.13
CA ALA A 87 4.09 -9.92 -1.26
C ALA A 87 3.00 -10.72 -1.98
N ASP A 88 2.45 -11.74 -1.32
CA ASP A 88 1.38 -12.59 -1.85
C ASP A 88 0.09 -11.80 -2.08
N ALA A 89 -0.27 -10.89 -1.17
CA ALA A 89 -1.46 -10.05 -1.32
C ALA A 89 -1.32 -9.03 -2.47
N ASP A 90 -0.17 -8.35 -2.57
CA ASP A 90 0.14 -7.45 -3.69
C ASP A 90 0.07 -8.20 -5.04
N ASN A 91 0.65 -9.40 -5.11
CA ASN A 91 0.58 -10.25 -6.31
C ASN A 91 -0.85 -10.68 -6.64
N ALA A 92 -1.61 -11.16 -5.65
CA ALA A 92 -2.98 -11.60 -5.85
C ALA A 92 -3.88 -10.47 -6.38
N LEU A 93 -3.71 -9.26 -5.84
CA LEU A 93 -4.43 -8.08 -6.30
C LEU A 93 -4.01 -7.67 -7.72
N ALA A 94 -2.71 -7.68 -8.03
CA ALA A 94 -2.22 -7.41 -9.37
C ALA A 94 -2.77 -8.42 -10.40
N ASP A 95 -2.75 -9.70 -10.06
CA ASP A 95 -3.32 -10.79 -10.88
C ASP A 95 -4.82 -10.59 -11.13
N ALA A 96 -5.57 -10.22 -10.09
CA ALA A 96 -7.00 -10.00 -10.21
C ALA A 96 -7.33 -8.80 -11.10
N ILE A 97 -6.58 -7.71 -10.98
CA ILE A 97 -6.74 -6.50 -11.80
C ILE A 97 -6.35 -6.75 -13.25
N ASP A 98 -5.28 -7.51 -13.50
CA ASP A 98 -4.82 -7.83 -14.85
C ASP A 98 -5.80 -8.74 -15.60
N LYS A 99 -6.34 -9.76 -14.91
CA LYS A 99 -7.36 -10.69 -15.42
C LYS A 99 -8.75 -10.06 -15.55
N ALA A 100 -9.02 -8.99 -14.80
CA ALA A 100 -10.25 -8.24 -14.95
C ALA A 100 -10.26 -7.48 -16.29
N SER A 101 -11.46 -7.14 -16.76
CA SER A 101 -11.60 -6.27 -17.94
C SER A 101 -11.01 -4.88 -17.66
N ILE A 102 -10.73 -4.11 -18.71
CA ILE A 102 -10.38 -2.70 -18.53
C ILE A 102 -11.56 -2.00 -17.83
N PRO A 103 -11.37 -1.30 -16.70
CA PRO A 103 -12.45 -0.60 -16.02
C PRO A 103 -13.02 0.46 -16.96
N ALA A 104 -14.35 0.56 -17.03
CA ALA A 104 -15.03 1.52 -17.90
C ALA A 104 -14.99 2.95 -17.30
N VAL A 105 -13.78 3.49 -17.17
CA VAL A 105 -13.48 4.86 -16.74
C VAL A 105 -12.54 5.53 -17.76
N PRO A 106 -12.46 6.87 -17.79
CA PRO A 106 -11.41 7.55 -18.52
C PRO A 106 -10.04 6.98 -18.15
N ASP A 107 -9.19 6.75 -19.15
CA ASP A 107 -7.85 6.17 -19.00
C ASP A 107 -7.81 4.79 -18.30
N GLY A 108 -8.89 4.01 -18.36
CA GLY A 108 -8.98 2.72 -17.68
C GLY A 108 -7.86 1.73 -18.02
N ALA A 109 -7.34 1.76 -19.25
CA ALA A 109 -6.21 0.92 -19.66
C ALA A 109 -4.91 1.31 -18.93
N THR A 110 -4.62 2.62 -18.89
CA THR A 110 -3.48 3.19 -18.16
C THR A 110 -3.61 2.96 -16.65
N LEU A 111 -4.82 3.12 -16.11
CA LEU A 111 -5.11 2.82 -14.70
C LEU A 111 -4.78 1.36 -14.38
N ARG A 112 -5.28 0.41 -15.19
CA ARG A 112 -5.00 -1.03 -15.01
C ARG A 112 -3.51 -1.32 -15.03
N MET A 113 -2.82 -0.90 -16.09
CA MET A 113 -1.38 -1.15 -16.25
C MET A 113 -0.57 -0.55 -15.11
N SER A 114 -0.78 0.73 -14.79
CA SER A 114 -0.02 1.39 -13.73
C SER A 114 -0.25 0.77 -12.36
N VAL A 115 -1.48 0.37 -12.02
CA VAL A 115 -1.76 -0.28 -10.73
C VAL A 115 -1.13 -1.68 -10.69
N VAL A 116 -1.21 -2.46 -11.77
CA VAL A 116 -0.58 -3.78 -11.85
C VAL A 116 0.94 -3.68 -11.68
N ASP A 117 1.59 -2.76 -12.41
CA ASP A 117 3.05 -2.60 -12.34
C ASP A 117 3.52 -2.20 -10.93
N GLU A 118 2.82 -1.27 -10.30
CA GLU A 118 3.16 -0.79 -8.95
C GLU A 118 2.97 -1.90 -7.90
N LEU A 119 1.88 -2.67 -7.97
CA LEU A 119 1.64 -3.79 -7.07
C LEU A 119 2.68 -4.90 -7.26
N ARG A 120 3.06 -5.22 -8.51
CA ARG A 120 4.12 -6.20 -8.77
C ARG A 120 5.48 -5.72 -8.28
N ASN A 121 5.78 -4.44 -8.39
CA ASN A 121 7.00 -3.88 -7.85
C ASN A 121 7.01 -3.91 -6.31
N ALA A 122 5.88 -3.58 -5.67
CA ALA A 122 5.73 -3.71 -4.23
C ALA A 122 5.94 -5.17 -3.78
N ALA A 123 5.31 -6.13 -4.45
CA ALA A 123 5.47 -7.56 -4.17
C ALA A 123 6.93 -8.01 -4.26
N LYS A 124 7.66 -7.58 -5.31
CA LYS A 124 9.10 -7.86 -5.44
C LYS A 124 9.91 -7.25 -4.31
N GLY A 125 9.59 -6.02 -3.90
CA GLY A 125 10.26 -5.38 -2.77
C GLY A 125 10.04 -6.10 -1.46
N TRP A 126 8.80 -6.54 -1.17
CA TRP A 126 8.50 -7.36 0.00
C TRP A 126 9.26 -8.69 -0.01
N ALA A 127 9.33 -9.38 -1.16
CA ALA A 127 10.16 -10.58 -1.30
C ALA A 127 11.66 -10.29 -1.03
N GLY A 128 12.16 -9.13 -1.46
CA GLY A 128 13.52 -8.68 -1.12
C GLY A 128 13.71 -8.45 0.39
N ILE A 129 12.73 -7.85 1.07
CA ILE A 129 12.74 -7.68 2.53
C ILE A 129 12.73 -9.03 3.24
N GLN A 130 11.87 -9.97 2.80
CA GLN A 130 11.83 -11.33 3.32
C GLN A 130 13.22 -11.97 3.28
N HIS A 131 13.88 -11.97 2.11
CA HIS A 131 15.21 -12.57 1.98
C HIS A 131 16.26 -11.92 2.87
N ARG A 132 16.20 -10.60 3.06
CA ARG A 132 17.11 -9.93 4.00
C ARG A 132 16.82 -10.29 5.45
N ILE A 133 15.55 -10.41 5.85
CA ILE A 133 15.16 -10.89 7.18
C ILE A 133 15.72 -12.30 7.39
N GLU A 134 15.49 -13.22 6.45
CA GLU A 134 16.00 -14.60 6.50
C GLU A 134 17.53 -14.66 6.65
N GLY A 135 18.23 -13.71 6.04
CA GLY A 135 19.69 -13.57 6.10
C GLY A 135 20.25 -12.88 7.35
N LEU A 136 19.42 -12.35 8.25
CA LEU A 136 19.92 -11.68 9.46
C LEU A 136 20.59 -12.66 10.43
N ALA A 137 21.74 -12.26 10.97
CA ALA A 137 22.41 -12.95 12.08
C ALA A 137 21.51 -12.91 13.32
N ALA A 138 21.26 -14.08 13.93
CA ALA A 138 20.31 -14.25 15.03
C ALA A 138 20.99 -14.68 16.35
N GLU A 139 22.31 -14.83 16.34
CA GLU A 139 23.13 -15.29 17.46
C GLU A 139 23.37 -14.17 18.49
N GLN A 140 23.38 -12.92 18.02
CA GLN A 140 23.59 -11.72 18.83
C GLN A 140 22.39 -10.80 18.71
N GLN A 141 21.71 -10.55 19.82
CA GLN A 141 20.46 -9.79 19.84
C GLN A 141 20.61 -8.36 19.32
N ASN A 142 21.72 -7.68 19.65
CA ASN A 142 22.02 -6.33 19.17
C ASN A 142 22.23 -6.31 17.65
N VAL A 143 23.00 -7.26 17.10
CA VAL A 143 23.23 -7.36 15.65
C VAL A 143 21.94 -7.67 14.90
N PHE A 144 21.12 -8.57 15.44
CA PHE A 144 19.81 -8.87 14.87
C PHE A 144 18.90 -7.63 14.85
N ALA A 145 18.83 -6.90 15.97
CA ALA A 145 18.02 -5.69 16.08
C ALA A 145 18.49 -4.58 15.14
N ASP A 146 19.80 -4.37 15.01
CA ASP A 146 20.38 -3.41 14.06
C ASP A 146 20.09 -3.82 12.62
N GLY A 147 20.17 -5.12 12.33
CA GLY A 147 19.78 -5.71 11.04
C GLY A 147 18.33 -5.39 10.68
N LEU A 148 17.38 -5.66 11.59
CA LEU A 148 15.97 -5.30 11.39
C LEU A 148 15.79 -3.78 11.21
N ARG A 149 16.47 -2.96 12.01
CA ARG A 149 16.39 -1.49 11.92
C ARG A 149 16.84 -0.98 10.56
N SER A 150 17.87 -1.59 9.97
CA SER A 150 18.41 -1.20 8.67
C SER A 150 17.41 -1.37 7.51
N LEU A 151 16.39 -2.22 7.67
CA LEU A 151 15.36 -2.45 6.66
C LEU A 151 14.29 -1.36 6.64
N GLY A 152 14.17 -0.57 7.71
CA GLY A 152 13.12 0.44 7.90
C GLY A 152 12.90 1.38 6.70
N PRO A 153 13.95 2.04 6.17
CA PRO A 153 13.79 2.96 5.04
C PRO A 153 13.20 2.32 3.77
N GLU A 154 13.54 1.06 3.50
CA GLU A 154 13.04 0.35 2.32
C GLU A 154 11.59 -0.12 2.53
N ILE A 155 11.25 -0.58 3.74
CA ILE A 155 9.87 -0.87 4.14
C ILE A 155 9.00 0.39 4.00
N ASP A 156 9.51 1.54 4.45
CA ASP A 156 8.81 2.83 4.35
C ASP A 156 8.58 3.25 2.90
N ALA A 157 9.58 3.04 2.03
CA ALA A 157 9.47 3.33 0.60
C ALA A 157 8.43 2.42 -0.09
N LEU A 158 8.46 1.11 0.20
CA LEU A 158 7.50 0.15 -0.37
C LEU A 158 6.08 0.49 0.03
N ARG A 159 5.87 0.79 1.31
CA ARG A 159 4.58 1.24 1.85
C ARG A 159 4.06 2.47 1.12
N ALA A 160 4.91 3.48 0.88
CA ALA A 160 4.52 4.68 0.15
C ALA A 160 4.13 4.36 -1.32
N SER A 161 4.84 3.43 -1.97
CA SER A 161 4.54 2.96 -3.32
C SER A 161 3.19 2.24 -3.39
N SER A 162 2.95 1.25 -2.51
CA SER A 162 1.69 0.51 -2.43
C SER A 162 0.51 1.46 -2.18
N ASN A 163 0.67 2.41 -1.25
CA ASN A 163 -0.37 3.41 -0.98
C ASN A 163 -0.66 4.31 -2.18
N THR A 164 0.37 4.68 -2.94
CA THR A 164 0.18 5.47 -4.17
C THR A 164 -0.62 4.70 -5.21
N ALA A 165 -0.31 3.42 -5.42
CA ALA A 165 -1.04 2.54 -6.33
C ALA A 165 -2.51 2.35 -5.91
N LEU A 166 -2.75 2.02 -4.64
CA LEU A 166 -4.10 1.84 -4.10
C LEU A 166 -4.90 3.14 -4.14
N ASN A 167 -4.26 4.28 -3.87
CA ASN A 167 -4.92 5.59 -3.99
C ASN A 167 -5.29 5.91 -5.44
N LYS A 168 -4.52 5.46 -6.45
CA LYS A 168 -4.92 5.57 -7.86
C LYS A 168 -6.18 4.75 -8.13
N LEU A 169 -6.21 3.51 -7.65
CA LEU A 169 -7.31 2.56 -7.83
C LEU A 169 -8.61 3.01 -7.15
N HIS A 170 -8.53 3.63 -5.97
CA HIS A 170 -9.69 4.07 -5.18
C HIS A 170 -10.28 5.42 -5.59
N ARG A 171 -9.75 6.08 -6.63
CA ARG A 171 -10.32 7.34 -7.13
C ARG A 171 -11.45 7.11 -8.13
N GLY A 172 -12.32 8.12 -8.23
CA GLY A 172 -13.35 8.19 -9.26
C GLY A 172 -14.36 7.03 -9.22
N GLU A 173 -14.89 6.68 -10.39
CA GLU A 173 -15.93 5.66 -10.51
C GLU A 173 -15.42 4.23 -10.25
N ALA A 174 -14.14 3.95 -10.56
CA ALA A 174 -13.50 2.67 -10.24
C ALA A 174 -13.47 2.43 -8.73
N GLY A 175 -13.03 3.42 -7.94
CA GLY A 175 -13.06 3.33 -6.48
C GLY A 175 -14.47 3.19 -5.90
N LYS A 176 -15.47 3.89 -6.48
CA LYS A 176 -16.88 3.72 -6.09
C LYS A 176 -17.39 2.31 -6.38
N ALA A 177 -16.98 1.73 -7.51
CA ALA A 177 -17.35 0.37 -7.88
C ALA A 177 -16.74 -0.65 -6.90
N LEU A 178 -15.45 -0.53 -6.57
CA LEU A 178 -14.79 -1.37 -5.56
C LEU A 178 -15.49 -1.27 -4.20
N ALA A 179 -15.78 -0.06 -3.75
CA ALA A 179 -16.47 0.18 -2.48
C ALA A 179 -17.91 -0.38 -2.44
N SER A 180 -18.51 -0.65 -3.60
CA SER A 180 -19.86 -1.22 -3.70
C SER A 180 -19.90 -2.75 -3.62
N VAL A 181 -18.75 -3.42 -3.70
CA VAL A 181 -18.66 -4.88 -3.65
C VAL A 181 -18.42 -5.35 -2.20
N PRO A 182 -19.30 -6.20 -1.64
CA PRO A 182 -19.05 -6.86 -0.36
C PRO A 182 -17.70 -7.60 -0.37
N GLY A 183 -16.85 -7.38 0.62
CA GLY A 183 -15.47 -7.90 0.65
C GLY A 183 -14.40 -6.86 0.29
N CYS A 184 -14.72 -5.89 -0.58
CA CYS A 184 -13.89 -4.70 -0.84
C CYS A 184 -14.42 -3.42 -0.19
N ALA A 185 -15.69 -3.43 0.24
CA ALA A 185 -16.31 -2.31 0.95
C ALA A 185 -15.63 -2.01 2.31
N ALA A 186 -14.89 -2.98 2.86
CA ALA A 186 -14.07 -2.80 4.04
C ALA A 186 -12.71 -2.19 3.64
N GLY A 187 -12.64 -0.85 3.67
CA GLY A 187 -11.36 -0.14 3.68
C GLY A 187 -11.29 1.04 2.71
N LYS A 188 -11.62 2.24 3.17
CA LYS A 188 -10.97 3.42 2.59
C LYS A 188 -9.47 3.25 2.89
N ALA A 189 -8.62 3.28 1.87
CA ALA A 189 -7.16 3.09 1.98
C ALA A 189 -6.64 1.73 2.52
N ASP A 190 -7.50 0.84 3.02
CA ASP A 190 -7.12 -0.43 3.68
C ASP A 190 -7.25 -1.70 2.82
N VAL A 191 -7.18 -1.61 1.49
CA VAL A 191 -7.18 -2.83 0.65
C VAL A 191 -5.87 -3.61 0.77
N ILE A 192 -4.80 -2.96 1.24
CA ILE A 192 -3.70 -3.60 1.97
C ILE A 192 -3.39 -2.64 3.11
N PRO A 193 -3.55 -3.02 4.38
CA PRO A 193 -3.25 -2.10 5.46
C PRO A 193 -1.78 -1.72 5.33
N THR A 194 -1.55 -0.45 5.55
CA THR A 194 -0.22 0.07 5.77
C THR A 194 0.19 -0.39 7.17
N ALA A 195 1.27 -1.17 7.32
CA ALA A 195 1.84 -1.47 8.65
C ALA A 195 1.91 -0.18 9.47
N PRO A 196 1.58 -0.17 10.78
CA PRO A 196 1.71 1.06 11.53
C PRO A 196 3.16 1.52 11.50
N ALA A 197 3.32 2.83 11.52
CA ALA A 197 4.63 3.45 11.63
C ALA A 197 5.32 2.87 12.88
N THR A 198 6.47 2.23 12.70
CA THR A 198 7.38 1.91 13.79
C THR A 198 7.79 3.24 14.42
N SER A 199 7.01 3.69 15.39
CA SER A 199 7.48 4.70 16.32
C SER A 199 8.58 4.02 17.10
N ALA A 200 9.83 4.36 16.76
CA ALA A 200 10.98 3.93 17.53
C ALA A 200 10.69 4.17 19.02
N PRO A 201 10.99 3.22 19.93
CA PRO A 201 10.90 3.50 21.35
C PRO A 201 11.95 4.57 21.65
N THR A 202 11.51 5.82 21.83
CA THR A 202 12.29 6.79 22.56
C THR A 202 12.39 6.26 23.97
N THR A 203 13.56 5.76 24.36
CA THR A 203 13.93 5.54 25.76
C THR A 203 13.95 6.90 26.46
N GLY A 204 12.76 7.41 26.80
CA GLY A 204 12.55 8.61 27.57
C GLY A 204 12.51 8.26 29.04
N ALA A 205 13.69 8.08 29.64
CA ALA A 205 13.83 8.23 31.08
C ALA A 205 13.51 9.68 31.43
N SER A 206 12.38 9.87 32.10
CA SER A 206 12.09 11.10 32.84
C SER A 206 13.14 11.29 33.95
N PRO A 207 13.55 12.53 34.24
CA PRO A 207 13.24 12.98 35.59
C PRO A 207 12.50 14.31 35.60
N SER A 208 11.43 14.32 36.39
CA SER A 208 10.79 15.50 36.95
C SER A 208 11.80 16.48 37.54
N SER A 209 11.67 17.76 37.17
CA SER A 209 11.75 18.84 38.16
C SER A 209 10.94 20.06 37.69
N THR A 210 10.20 20.57 38.66
CA THR A 210 9.14 21.58 38.63
C THR A 210 9.67 22.99 38.28
N PRO A 211 8.95 23.84 37.52
CA PRO A 211 9.31 25.25 37.39
C PRO A 211 8.62 26.09 38.48
N LYS A 212 9.39 26.90 39.21
CA LYS A 212 8.86 27.96 40.09
C LYS A 212 9.74 29.22 39.97
N GLY A 213 9.14 30.28 39.43
CA GLY A 213 9.38 31.66 39.88
C GLY A 213 10.39 32.52 39.11
N SER A 214 9.84 33.44 38.31
CA SER A 214 10.08 34.90 38.35
C SER A 214 11.48 35.45 38.03
N THR A 215 11.62 36.14 36.89
CA THR A 215 11.62 37.63 36.76
C THR A 215 12.34 38.08 35.48
N ALA A 216 11.66 38.90 34.66
CA ALA A 216 12.27 39.84 33.72
C ALA A 216 12.85 41.03 34.52
N PRO A 217 13.69 41.96 33.98
CA PRO A 217 13.34 42.72 32.76
C PRO A 217 14.50 43.29 31.89
N SER A 218 14.06 43.94 30.80
CA SER A 218 14.62 45.14 30.15
C SER A 218 15.64 45.01 29.00
N SER A 219 15.15 45.30 27.79
CA SER A 219 15.91 45.95 26.70
C SER A 219 16.26 47.41 27.07
N PRO A 220 17.23 48.03 26.39
CA PRO A 220 16.93 48.76 25.15
C PRO A 220 17.98 48.62 24.01
N ALA A 221 17.55 48.88 22.77
CA ALA A 221 18.37 49.14 21.58
C ALA A 221 18.74 50.66 21.50
N PRO A 222 19.36 51.25 20.43
CA PRO A 222 19.85 50.71 19.14
C PRO A 222 21.19 51.31 18.60
N SER A 223 21.71 50.76 17.47
CA SER A 223 22.19 51.49 16.25
C SER A 223 23.47 50.92 15.60
N GLY A 224 23.45 50.81 14.25
CA GLY A 224 24.63 50.71 13.38
C GLY A 224 24.59 49.57 12.34
N SER A 225 23.74 49.64 11.30
CA SER A 225 24.08 49.94 9.89
C SER A 225 25.43 49.41 9.35
N THR A 226 25.41 48.43 8.44
CA THR A 226 25.91 48.54 7.03
C THR A 226 25.59 47.28 6.21
N ALA A 227 25.45 47.49 4.91
CA ALA A 227 24.75 46.69 3.91
C ALA A 227 25.67 45.68 3.14
N PRO A 228 25.16 44.92 2.15
CA PRO A 228 25.68 43.60 1.72
C PRO A 228 26.64 43.66 0.51
N SER A 229 27.33 42.55 0.23
CA SER A 229 28.06 42.36 -1.03
C SER A 229 28.00 40.91 -1.51
N GLY A 230 27.33 40.72 -2.66
CA GLY A 230 27.87 40.03 -3.85
C GLY A 230 27.97 38.50 -3.89
N PRO A 231 27.47 37.83 -4.96
CA PRO A 231 27.58 36.38 -5.17
C PRO A 231 28.83 35.99 -5.99
N PRO A 232 29.26 34.72 -5.98
CA PRO A 232 30.13 34.17 -7.02
C PRO A 232 29.40 33.16 -7.96
N PRO A 233 30.02 32.81 -9.11
CA PRO A 233 29.32 32.77 -10.40
C PRO A 233 29.05 31.37 -10.97
N SER A 234 28.14 31.34 -11.95
CA SER A 234 27.98 30.26 -12.92
C SER A 234 29.21 30.15 -13.83
N SER A 235 29.61 28.91 -14.15
CA SER A 235 30.48 28.60 -15.29
C SER A 235 29.88 27.41 -16.03
N ALA A 236 29.71 27.60 -17.33
CA ALA A 236 29.17 26.65 -18.28
C ALA A 236 30.27 25.74 -18.85
N GLY A 237 29.83 24.61 -19.43
CA GLY A 237 30.47 24.00 -20.59
C GLY A 237 31.02 22.59 -20.38
N ALA A 238 30.36 21.60 -20.97
CA ALA A 238 30.98 20.67 -21.93
C ALA A 238 29.92 19.70 -22.49
N ASP A 239 29.54 19.96 -23.73
CA ASP A 239 28.97 19.00 -24.68
C ASP A 239 29.77 17.69 -24.74
N SER A 240 29.07 16.56 -24.85
CA SER A 240 29.60 15.37 -25.52
C SER A 240 28.45 14.51 -26.05
N SER A 241 28.28 14.60 -27.36
CA SER A 241 27.41 13.78 -28.20
C SER A 241 27.79 12.30 -28.11
N SER A 242 26.81 11.41 -28.10
CA SER A 242 26.99 9.96 -28.30
C SER A 242 26.13 9.48 -29.48
N PRO A 243 26.70 8.80 -30.50
CA PRO A 243 25.97 8.29 -31.66
C PRO A 243 25.26 6.95 -31.40
N PRO A 244 24.27 6.55 -32.24
CA PRO A 244 23.44 5.36 -32.02
C PRO A 244 24.13 4.05 -32.44
N PRO A 245 23.76 2.89 -31.86
CA PRO A 245 24.31 1.60 -32.27
C PRO A 245 23.65 1.08 -33.56
N SER A 246 24.50 0.76 -34.54
CA SER A 246 24.16 0.08 -35.79
C SER A 246 23.67 -1.35 -35.54
N GLY A 247 22.57 -1.70 -36.20
CA GLY A 247 22.04 -3.05 -36.26
C GLY A 247 22.97 -3.99 -37.02
N THR A 248 23.08 -5.23 -36.55
CA THR A 248 23.76 -6.32 -37.25
C THR A 248 22.75 -7.43 -37.48
N THR A 249 22.28 -7.54 -38.71
CA THR A 249 21.53 -8.68 -39.24
C THR A 249 22.52 -9.80 -39.54
N SER A 250 22.41 -10.95 -38.85
CA SER A 250 23.08 -12.19 -39.23
C SER A 250 22.04 -13.17 -39.78
N ALA A 251 22.13 -13.45 -41.07
CA ALA A 251 21.49 -14.56 -41.75
C ALA A 251 22.38 -15.81 -41.66
N PRO A 252 21.83 -17.03 -41.56
CA PRO A 252 22.61 -18.26 -41.66
C PRO A 252 22.82 -18.69 -43.13
N PRO A 253 23.92 -19.40 -43.45
CA PRO A 253 24.17 -19.92 -44.78
C PRO A 253 23.40 -21.22 -45.05
N ALA A 254 22.94 -21.37 -46.29
CA ALA A 254 22.46 -22.62 -46.86
C ALA A 254 23.65 -23.49 -47.28
N THR A 255 23.62 -24.77 -46.92
CA THR A 255 24.44 -25.83 -47.53
C THR A 255 23.72 -27.17 -47.46
N GLY A 256 23.60 -27.83 -48.61
CA GLY A 256 23.50 -29.29 -48.75
C GLY A 256 22.10 -29.85 -48.84
#